data_AF-A0AB34GMH1-F1
#
_entry.id   AF-A0AB34GMH1-F1
#
_cell.length_a   1.000
_cell.length_b   1.000
_cell.length_c   1.000
_cell.angle_alpha   90.00
_cell.angle_beta   90.00
_cell.angle_gamma   90.00
#
_symmetry.space_group_name_H-M   'P 1'
#
loop_
_entity.id
_entity.type
_entity.pdbx_description
1 polymer ?
#
loop_
_entity_poly.entity_id
_entity_poly.type
_entity_poly.pdbx_seq_one_letter_code
_entity_poly.pdbx_strand_id
1 'polypeptide(L)'
;MLGMLWPPKTRRFGRLLDDPNAREIKDIYGLCGQGEYKLAFLRTDVPKEMKLVVIGHSVGCYFSLQILKHGPELPIIRCFLLFPAIERMTESPNSKLANPLLCWL
;
A
#
# COMPACT_ATOMS: atom_id res chain seq x y z
N MET A 1 26.94 30.66 -1.38
CA MET A 1 27.87 29.65 -0.83
C MET A 1 27.10 28.84 0.20
N LEU A 2 27.15 27.51 0.05
CA LEU A 2 26.25 26.48 0.58
C LEU A 2 26.17 26.45 2.12
N GLY A 3 24.96 26.47 2.68
CA GLY A 3 24.69 26.09 4.07
C GLY A 3 24.27 24.62 4.11
N MET A 4 25.18 23.72 4.50
CA MET A 4 24.87 22.31 4.75
C MET A 4 24.16 22.18 6.10
N LEU A 5 22.86 21.90 6.09
CA LEU A 5 22.09 21.54 7.28
C LEU A 5 22.37 20.06 7.63
N TRP A 6 23.16 19.85 8.67
CA TRP A 6 23.40 18.54 9.28
C TRP A 6 22.13 18.05 9.99
N PRO A 7 21.65 16.80 9.77
CA PRO A 7 20.48 16.29 10.49
C PRO A 7 20.82 16.01 11.97
N PRO A 8 19.93 16.35 12.92
CA PRO A 8 20.22 16.19 14.34
C PRO A 8 20.36 14.71 14.73
N LYS A 9 21.38 14.46 15.55
CA LYS A 9 21.85 13.16 16.03
C LYS A 9 20.74 12.27 16.58
N THR A 10 20.73 11.04 16.09
CA THR A 10 20.06 9.82 16.55
C THR A 10 20.01 9.75 18.09
N ARG A 11 18.82 9.93 18.68
CA ARG A 11 18.60 9.69 20.12
C ARG A 11 17.78 8.41 20.32
N ARG A 12 18.50 7.41 20.84
CA ARG A 12 18.06 6.26 21.67
C ARG A 12 17.04 5.30 21.06
N PHE A 13 17.59 4.28 20.41
CA PHE A 13 16.96 3.10 19.81
C PHE A 13 16.36 2.08 20.82
N GLY A 14 16.16 2.42 22.09
CA GLY A 14 16.02 1.42 23.17
C GLY A 14 14.68 1.30 23.89
N ARG A 15 13.67 2.15 23.64
CA ARG A 15 12.43 2.18 24.46
C ARG A 15 11.13 2.45 23.69
N LEU A 16 11.06 2.06 22.42
CA LEU A 16 9.88 2.31 21.57
C LEU A 16 9.16 1.04 21.09
N LEU A 17 9.62 -0.15 21.49
CA LEU A 17 9.09 -1.42 20.96
C LEU A 17 7.87 -1.96 21.73
N ASP A 18 7.56 -1.40 22.91
CA ASP A 18 6.48 -1.89 23.79
C ASP A 18 5.28 -0.92 23.91
N ASP A 19 5.24 0.15 23.11
CA ASP A 19 4.09 1.07 23.08
C ASP A 19 3.05 0.56 22.05
N PRO A 20 1.77 0.35 22.42
CA PRO A 20 0.72 0.02 21.45
C PRO A 20 0.59 1.05 20.32
N ASN A 21 0.90 2.34 20.56
CA ASN A 21 0.99 3.36 19.51
C ASN A 21 2.19 3.13 18.59
N ALA A 22 3.26 2.48 19.05
CA ALA A 22 4.38 2.17 18.18
C ALA A 22 4.05 1.11 17.14
N ARG A 23 3.08 0.22 17.40
CA ARG A 23 2.52 -0.70 16.38
C ARG A 23 1.69 0.05 15.36
N GLU A 24 0.88 1.00 15.81
CA GLU A 24 0.03 1.84 14.96
C GLU A 24 0.86 2.74 14.04
N ILE A 25 1.96 3.33 14.55
CA ILE A 25 2.94 4.09 13.75
C ILE A 25 3.72 3.18 12.78
N LYS A 26 3.90 1.89 13.13
CA LYS A 26 4.72 0.96 12.33
C LYS A 26 4.11 0.60 10.98
N ASP A 27 2.79 0.58 10.88
CA ASP A 27 2.09 0.05 9.70
C ASP A 27 1.45 1.14 8.82
N ILE A 28 1.61 2.43 9.15
CA ILE A 28 1.11 3.54 8.32
C ILE A 28 1.62 3.42 6.88
N TYR A 29 2.85 2.97 6.70
CA TYR A 29 3.47 2.76 5.38
C TYR A 29 3.48 1.29 4.94
N GLY A 30 2.99 0.38 5.78
CA GLY A 30 2.91 -1.03 5.44
C GLY A 30 1.71 -1.35 4.57
N LEU A 31 1.69 -2.56 4.03
CA LEU A 31 0.72 -2.96 3.02
C LEU A 31 -0.71 -3.04 3.59
N CYS A 32 -0.86 -3.43 4.85
CA CYS A 32 -2.17 -3.52 5.50
C CYS A 32 -2.71 -2.12 5.81
N GLY A 33 -1.95 -1.30 6.54
CA GLY A 33 -2.33 0.08 6.82
C GLY A 33 -2.62 0.89 5.56
N GLN A 34 -1.80 0.81 4.51
CA GLN A 34 -2.09 1.48 3.23
C GLN A 34 -3.39 1.01 2.57
N GLY A 35 -3.78 -0.26 2.75
CA GLY A 35 -5.07 -0.77 2.28
C GLY A 35 -6.24 -0.21 3.07
N GLU A 36 -6.12 -0.20 4.40
CA GLU A 36 -7.14 0.33 5.31
C GLU A 36 -7.37 1.83 5.11
N TYR A 37 -6.31 2.63 4.98
CA TYR A 37 -6.41 4.07 4.74
C TYR A 37 -7.18 4.39 3.44
N LYS A 38 -6.92 3.64 2.37
CA LYS A 38 -7.61 3.83 1.09
C LYS A 38 -9.09 3.44 1.20
N LEU A 39 -9.38 2.35 1.89
CA LEU A 39 -10.76 1.90 2.09
C LEU A 39 -11.54 2.87 3.00
N ALA A 40 -10.90 3.38 4.05
CA ALA A 40 -11.48 4.40 4.93
C ALA A 40 -11.86 5.64 4.14
N PHE A 41 -10.94 6.19 3.35
CA PHE A 41 -11.20 7.34 2.48
C PHE A 41 -12.41 7.13 1.55
N LEU A 42 -12.53 5.95 0.92
CA LEU A 42 -13.67 5.64 0.06
C LEU A 42 -15.00 5.56 0.82
N ARG A 43 -14.98 5.31 2.13
CA ARG A 43 -16.20 5.24 2.96
C ARG A 43 -16.58 6.58 3.57
N THR A 44 -15.59 7.40 3.90
CA THR A 44 -15.79 8.65 4.64
C THR A 44 -15.95 9.84 3.72
N ASP A 45 -15.14 9.90 2.67
CA ASP A 45 -14.94 11.13 1.89
C ASP A 45 -15.57 11.05 0.50
N VAL A 46 -15.95 9.85 0.05
CA VAL A 46 -16.57 9.63 -1.26
C VAL A 46 -18.10 9.47 -1.11
N PRO A 47 -18.91 10.22 -1.91
CA PRO A 47 -20.36 10.07 -1.91
C PRO A 47 -20.81 8.64 -2.26
N LYS A 48 -21.77 8.11 -1.52
CA LYS A 48 -22.18 6.70 -1.58
C LYS A 48 -22.81 6.32 -2.92
N GLU A 49 -23.41 7.28 -3.62
CA GLU A 49 -24.09 7.06 -4.90
C GLU A 49 -23.13 7.17 -6.10
N MET A 50 -21.88 7.60 -5.86
CA MET A 50 -20.90 7.83 -6.92
C MET A 50 -20.33 6.50 -7.44
N LYS A 51 -20.62 6.16 -8.70
CA LYS A 51 -20.06 4.96 -9.35
C LYS A 51 -18.53 5.07 -9.45
N LEU A 52 -17.84 4.02 -9.01
CA LEU A 52 -16.38 3.99 -8.94
C LEU A 52 -15.76 3.10 -10.02
N VAL A 53 -14.67 3.58 -10.62
CA VAL A 53 -13.74 2.76 -11.41
C VAL A 53 -12.42 2.71 -10.68
N VAL A 54 -11.96 1.50 -10.34
CA VAL A 54 -10.69 1.30 -9.64
C VAL A 54 -9.64 0.85 -10.65
N ILE A 55 -8.46 1.46 -10.63
CA ILE A 55 -7.34 1.10 -11.50
C ILE A 55 -6.13 0.84 -10.62
N GLY A 56 -5.69 -0.41 -10.58
CA GLY A 56 -4.47 -0.83 -9.89
C GLY A 56 -3.36 -1.08 -10.90
N HIS A 57 -2.15 -0.61 -10.63
CA HIS A 57 -0.96 -0.93 -11.41
C HIS A 57 0.07 -1.66 -10.54
N SER A 58 0.60 -2.80 -10.99
CA SER A 58 1.60 -3.59 -10.24
C SER A 58 1.13 -3.91 -8.81
N VAL A 59 1.80 -3.43 -7.76
CA VAL A 59 1.37 -3.57 -6.35
C VAL A 59 0.01 -2.89 -6.08
N GLY A 60 -0.34 -1.88 -6.88
CA GLY A 60 -1.66 -1.22 -6.86
C GLY A 60 -2.82 -2.18 -7.10
N CYS A 61 -2.58 -3.28 -7.82
CA CYS A 61 -3.57 -4.33 -8.00
C CYS A 61 -3.95 -4.97 -6.67
N TYR A 62 -3.01 -5.16 -5.74
CA TYR A 62 -3.28 -5.72 -4.42
C TYR A 62 -4.29 -4.87 -3.67
N PHE A 63 -4.07 -3.56 -3.60
CA PHE A 63 -4.99 -2.64 -2.95
C PHE A 63 -6.36 -2.62 -3.63
N SER A 64 -6.40 -2.70 -4.97
CA SER A 64 -7.65 -2.76 -5.72
C SER A 64 -8.48 -3.99 -5.34
N LEU A 65 -7.82 -5.15 -5.19
CA LEU A 65 -8.47 -6.37 -4.69
C LEU A 65 -8.88 -6.26 -3.22
N GLN A 66 -8.07 -5.64 -2.35
CA GLN A 66 -8.45 -5.41 -0.95
C GLN A 66 -9.69 -4.53 -0.85
N ILE A 67 -9.78 -3.48 -1.66
CA ILE A 67 -10.95 -2.60 -1.72
C ILE A 67 -12.19 -3.39 -2.17
N LEU A 68 -12.08 -4.19 -3.23
CA LEU A 68 -13.18 -5.05 -3.70
C LEU A 68 -13.63 -6.07 -2.65
N LYS A 69 -12.68 -6.66 -1.92
CA LYS A 69 -12.94 -7.69 -0.91
C LYS A 69 -13.57 -7.10 0.36
N HIS A 70 -13.07 -5.96 0.81
CA HIS A 70 -13.42 -5.40 2.12
C HIS A 70 -14.43 -4.26 2.05
N GLY A 71 -14.73 -3.73 0.86
CA GLY A 71 -15.77 -2.71 0.62
C GLY A 71 -16.86 -3.15 -0.36
N PRO A 72 -17.56 -4.28 -0.13
CA PRO A 72 -18.62 -4.76 -1.02
C PRO A 72 -19.80 -3.77 -1.16
N GLU A 73 -19.95 -2.84 -0.22
CA GLU A 73 -20.92 -1.75 -0.25
C GLU A 73 -20.58 -0.63 -1.24
N LEU A 74 -19.32 -0.54 -1.68
CA LEU A 74 -18.89 0.52 -2.58
C LEU A 74 -19.42 0.23 -4.00
N PRO A 75 -20.00 1.23 -4.69
CA PRO A 75 -20.58 1.05 -6.04
C PRO A 75 -19.50 0.99 -7.13
N ILE A 76 -18.57 0.02 -7.03
CA ILE A 76 -17.50 -0.20 -7.98
C ILE A 76 -18.05 -0.89 -9.22
N ILE A 77 -18.06 -0.17 -10.34
CA ILE A 77 -18.61 -0.65 -11.60
C ILE A 77 -17.58 -1.36 -12.48
N ARG A 78 -16.29 -1.03 -12.31
CA ARG A 78 -15.16 -1.65 -13.04
C ARG A 78 -13.91 -1.62 -12.18
N CYS A 79 -13.10 -2.67 -12.30
CA CYS A 79 -11.76 -2.74 -11.72
C CYS A 79 -10.77 -3.19 -12.80
N PHE A 80 -9.76 -2.39 -13.08
CA PHE A 80 -8.70 -2.70 -14.04
C PHE A 80 -7.40 -3.00 -13.30
N LEU A 81 -6.83 -4.18 -13.56
CA LEU A 81 -5.58 -4.63 -12.97
C LEU A 81 -4.50 -4.60 -14.05
N LEU A 82 -3.69 -3.54 -14.03
CA LEU A 82 -2.63 -3.32 -15.00
C LEU A 82 -1.36 -4.02 -14.51
N PHE A 83 -0.95 -5.07 -15.22
CA PHE A 83 0.25 -5.87 -14.92
C PHE A 83 0.31 -6.31 -13.44
N PRO A 84 -0.66 -7.12 -12.97
CA PRO A 84 -0.80 -7.44 -11.54
C PRO A 84 0.40 -8.21 -10.99
N ALA A 85 1.07 -7.64 -10.00
CA ALA A 85 2.20 -8.28 -9.31
C ALA A 85 1.76 -9.42 -8.36
N ILE A 86 0.48 -9.49 -8.01
CA ILE A 86 -0.07 -10.43 -7.00
C ILE A 86 0.03 -11.89 -7.46
N GLU A 87 -0.16 -12.14 -8.75
CA GLU A 87 -0.08 -13.48 -9.35
C GLU A 87 1.34 -14.08 -9.23
N ARG A 88 2.35 -13.25 -8.90
CA ARG A 88 3.77 -13.64 -8.78
C ARG A 88 4.37 -13.45 -7.39
N MET A 89 3.63 -12.91 -6.41
CA MET A 89 4.13 -12.69 -5.05
C MET A 89 4.11 -13.94 -4.16
N THR A 90 3.27 -14.94 -4.47
CA THR A 90 3.18 -16.20 -3.71
C THR A 90 4.33 -17.18 -3.97
N GLU A 91 5.22 -16.92 -4.94
CA GLU A 91 6.33 -17.81 -5.33
C GLU A 91 7.75 -17.31 -4.95
N SER A 92 7.96 -16.60 -3.84
CA SER A 92 9.32 -16.15 -3.50
C SER A 92 9.67 -16.14 -2.01
N PRO A 93 10.69 -16.92 -1.57
CA PRO A 93 11.38 -16.74 -0.29
C PRO A 93 12.48 -15.66 -0.30
N ASN A 94 12.86 -15.13 -1.46
CA ASN A 94 13.66 -13.92 -1.66
C ASN A 94 13.51 -13.61 -3.17
N SER A 95 13.28 -12.37 -3.57
CA SER A 95 13.28 -11.93 -4.97
C SER A 95 14.68 -11.99 -5.64
N LYS A 96 15.38 -13.14 -5.60
CA LYS A 96 16.80 -13.30 -6.00
C LYS A 96 17.09 -13.19 -7.51
N LEU A 97 16.11 -12.85 -8.35
CA LEU A 97 16.28 -12.72 -9.80
C LEU A 97 15.45 -11.55 -10.37
N ALA A 98 15.59 -10.34 -9.82
CA ALA A 98 15.03 -9.16 -10.45
C ALA A 98 15.78 -8.81 -11.76
N ASN A 99 15.80 -9.67 -12.81
CA ASN A 99 16.46 -9.27 -14.08
C ASN A 99 16.25 -10.05 -15.41
N PRO A 100 15.17 -10.81 -15.71
CA PRO A 100 14.81 -10.72 -17.14
C PRO A 100 13.34 -10.73 -17.50
N LEU A 101 12.39 -10.96 -16.59
CA LEU A 101 10.95 -10.90 -16.90
C LEU A 101 10.28 -9.60 -16.40
N LEU A 102 11.01 -8.49 -16.52
CA LEU A 102 10.50 -7.11 -16.57
C LEU A 102 10.54 -6.55 -18.02
N CYS A 103 11.19 -7.27 -18.97
CA CYS A 103 11.28 -6.92 -20.40
C CYS A 103 10.96 -8.10 -21.37
N TRP A 104 9.77 -8.28 -21.93
CA TRP A 104 8.83 -7.23 -22.31
C TRP A 104 8.06 -6.54 -21.18
N LEU A 105 7.80 -7.13 -20.01
CA LEU A 105 7.41 -8.54 -19.81
C LEU A 105 6.28 -8.59 -18.80
#